data_AF-A0A1I7W150-F1
#
_entry.id   AF-A0A1I7W150-F1
#
_cell.length_a   1.000
_cell.length_b   1.000
_cell.length_c   1.000
_cell.angle_alpha   90.00
_cell.angle_beta   90.00
_cell.angle_gamma   90.00
#
_symmetry.space_group_name_H-M   'P 1'
#
loop_
_entity.id
_entity.type
_entity.pdbx_description
1 polymer ?
#
loop_
_entity_poly.entity_id
_entity_poly.type
_entity_poly.pdbx_seq_one_letter_code
_entity_poly.pdbx_strand_id
1 'polypeptide(L)'
;MIFCYKHGTPGSLTLAMDQRNDIITSGVALISAFIGDKYWLYADPIGAICVCTFVAWSWFFNAADNIPMLVGKRSDQENLSRIIRICVEHDEHIKCLDHVMVYHTGSLATVEVHIVLDDDLPLKITHDIIESLTKKISVLPFVERAFVHGDYRCDGDWAA
;
A
#
# COMPACT_ATOMS: atom_id res chain seq x y z
N MET A 1 -6.05 -3.80 21.60
CA MET A 1 -6.88 -2.64 21.19
C MET A 1 -6.24 -1.28 21.44
N ILE A 2 -6.01 -0.81 22.68
CA ILE A 2 -5.50 0.57 22.96
C ILE A 2 -4.11 0.83 22.33
N PHE A 3 -3.19 -0.14 22.42
CA PHE A 3 -1.85 -0.03 21.85
C PHE A 3 -1.85 0.03 20.31
N CYS A 4 -2.75 -0.71 19.69
CA CYS A 4 -2.91 -0.81 18.24
C CYS A 4 -3.55 0.45 17.64
N TYR A 5 -4.54 1.04 18.33
CA TYR A 5 -5.10 2.34 17.98
C TYR A 5 -4.08 3.48 18.10
N LYS A 6 -3.13 3.36 19.03
CA LYS A 6 -2.09 4.38 19.27
C LYS A 6 -1.00 4.40 18.19
N HIS A 7 -0.72 3.28 17.52
CA HIS A 7 0.24 3.21 16.41
C HIS A 7 -0.36 3.68 15.07
N GLY A 8 -1.68 3.53 14.88
CA GLY A 8 -2.40 4.08 13.73
C GLY A 8 -1.98 3.54 12.36
N THR A 9 -1.21 2.45 12.29
CA THR A 9 -0.84 1.83 11.00
C THR A 9 -2.01 0.99 10.48
N PRO A 10 -2.11 0.77 9.16
CA PRO A 10 -3.16 -0.08 8.59
C PRO A 10 -3.20 -1.46 9.24
N GLY A 11 -2.03 -2.07 9.45
CA GLY A 11 -1.90 -3.39 10.10
C GLY A 11 -2.25 -3.38 11.58
N SER A 12 -1.97 -2.29 12.32
CA SER A 12 -2.38 -2.21 13.73
C SER A 12 -3.89 -2.01 13.86
N LEU A 13 -4.50 -1.25 12.94
CA LEU A 13 -5.95 -1.04 12.91
C LEU A 13 -6.71 -2.34 12.60
N THR A 14 -6.27 -3.10 11.59
CA THR A 14 -6.88 -4.39 11.25
C THR A 14 -6.77 -5.38 12.41
N LEU A 15 -5.61 -5.45 13.08
CA LEU A 15 -5.43 -6.28 14.28
C LEU A 15 -6.34 -5.84 15.44
N ALA A 16 -6.57 -4.53 15.61
CA ALA A 16 -7.49 -4.04 16.64
C ALA A 16 -8.94 -4.42 16.34
N MET A 17 -9.35 -4.38 15.08
CA MET A 17 -10.69 -4.81 14.63
C MET A 17 -10.88 -6.30 14.81
N ASP A 18 -9.86 -7.10 14.49
CA ASP A 18 -9.85 -8.56 14.66
C ASP A 18 -10.03 -8.94 16.14
N GLN A 19 -9.22 -8.36 17.04
CA GLN A 19 -9.36 -8.57 18.48
C GLN A 19 -10.75 -8.21 19.03
N ARG A 20 -11.39 -7.16 18.47
CA ARG A 20 -12.75 -6.79 18.88
C ARG A 20 -13.76 -7.82 18.40
N ASN A 21 -13.64 -8.27 17.15
CA ASN A 21 -14.52 -9.27 16.58
C ASN A 21 -14.39 -10.59 17.33
N ASP A 22 -13.17 -11.00 17.73
CA ASP A 22 -12.91 -12.21 18.52
C ASP A 22 -13.60 -12.20 19.89
N ILE A 23 -13.60 -11.06 20.59
CA ILE A 23 -14.31 -10.94 21.87
C ILE A 23 -15.82 -11.14 21.66
N ILE A 24 -16.38 -10.57 20.59
CA ILE A 24 -17.81 -10.67 20.28
C ILE A 24 -18.18 -12.10 19.90
N THR A 25 -17.44 -12.72 18.99
CA THR A 25 -17.71 -14.08 18.51
C THR A 25 -17.53 -15.10 19.62
N SER A 26 -16.49 -14.97 20.44
CA SER A 26 -16.29 -15.82 21.62
C SER A 26 -17.41 -15.66 22.64
N GLY A 27 -17.89 -14.43 22.86
CA GLY A 27 -19.04 -14.17 23.72
C GLY A 27 -20.32 -14.85 23.22
N VAL A 28 -20.61 -14.74 21.92
CA VAL A 28 -21.77 -15.40 21.29
C VAL A 28 -21.64 -16.92 21.35
N ALA A 29 -20.46 -17.47 21.11
CA ALA A 29 -20.20 -18.91 21.23
C ALA A 29 -20.46 -19.41 22.66
N LEU A 30 -20.01 -18.68 23.68
CA LEU A 30 -20.19 -19.05 25.08
C LEU A 30 -21.68 -18.98 25.50
N ILE A 31 -22.40 -17.96 25.05
CA ILE A 31 -23.83 -17.80 25.30
C ILE A 31 -24.63 -18.93 24.61
N SER A 32 -24.32 -19.22 23.35
CA SER A 32 -25.01 -20.28 22.59
C SER A 32 -24.73 -21.67 23.18
N ALA A 33 -23.51 -21.95 23.63
CA ALA A 33 -23.18 -23.18 24.35
C ALA A 33 -23.96 -23.31 25.67
N PHE A 34 -24.03 -22.24 26.47
CA PHE A 34 -24.77 -22.24 27.74
C PHE A 34 -26.28 -22.46 27.55
N ILE A 35 -26.87 -21.82 26.53
CA ILE A 35 -28.28 -22.03 26.16
C ILE A 35 -28.48 -23.44 25.59
N GLY A 36 -27.51 -23.93 24.82
CA GLY A 36 -27.41 -25.28 24.28
C GLY A 36 -27.56 -26.36 25.33
N ASP A 37 -26.80 -26.22 26.41
CA ASP A 37 -26.76 -27.17 27.53
C ASP A 37 -28.05 -27.16 28.37
N LYS A 38 -28.59 -25.97 28.66
CA LYS A 38 -29.65 -25.83 29.67
C LYS A 38 -31.08 -25.74 29.12
N TYR A 39 -31.27 -25.24 27.91
CA TYR A 39 -32.60 -24.90 27.38
C TYR A 39 -32.89 -25.52 26.01
N TRP A 40 -31.93 -25.53 25.09
CA TRP A 40 -32.18 -25.97 23.71
C TRP A 40 -30.95 -26.54 23.03
N LEU A 41 -30.90 -27.87 22.87
CA LEU A 41 -29.76 -28.62 22.30
C LEU A 41 -29.25 -28.10 20.94
N TYR A 42 -30.13 -27.55 20.10
CA TYR A 42 -29.75 -27.03 18.77
C TYR A 42 -29.23 -25.59 18.78
N ALA A 43 -29.30 -24.89 19.92
CA ALA A 43 -28.84 -23.50 20.02
C ALA A 43 -27.32 -23.36 19.79
N ASP A 44 -26.54 -24.33 20.28
CA ASP A 44 -25.08 -24.37 20.11
C ASP A 44 -24.66 -24.56 18.63
N PRO A 45 -25.13 -25.59 17.89
CA PRO A 45 -24.77 -25.75 16.47
C PRO A 45 -25.27 -24.60 15.58
N ILE A 46 -26.44 -24.00 15.86
CA ILE A 46 -26.91 -22.81 15.13
C ILE A 46 -26.03 -21.60 15.44
N GLY A 47 -25.68 -21.39 16.70
CA GLY A 47 -24.76 -20.34 17.14
C GLY A 47 -23.39 -20.46 16.47
N ALA A 48 -22.84 -21.68 16.42
CA ALA A 48 -21.58 -21.99 15.76
C ALA A 48 -21.62 -21.66 14.25
N ILE A 49 -22.67 -22.05 13.53
CA ILE A 49 -22.84 -21.73 12.10
C ILE A 49 -22.90 -20.21 11.88
N CYS A 50 -23.65 -19.49 12.70
CA CYS A 50 -23.75 -18.03 12.63
C CYS A 50 -22.39 -17.36 12.86
N VAL A 51 -21.64 -17.78 13.88
CA VAL A 51 -20.31 -17.26 14.19
C VAL A 51 -19.32 -17.55 13.06
N CYS A 52 -19.26 -18.80 12.59
CA CYS A 52 -18.37 -19.18 11.48
C CYS A 52 -18.67 -18.37 10.21
N THR A 53 -19.95 -18.18 9.88
CA THR A 53 -20.35 -17.39 8.71
C THR A 53 -19.96 -15.93 8.87
N PHE A 54 -20.16 -15.35 10.06
CA PHE A 54 -19.77 -13.97 10.35
C PHE A 54 -18.25 -13.76 10.25
N VAL A 55 -17.45 -14.66 10.82
CA VAL A 55 -15.99 -14.60 10.75
C VAL A 55 -15.53 -14.71 9.29
N ALA A 56 -16.03 -15.71 8.55
CA ALA A 56 -15.68 -15.90 7.15
C ALA A 56 -16.03 -14.67 6.30
N TRP A 57 -17.21 -14.10 6.50
CA TRP A 57 -17.63 -12.87 5.83
C TRP A 57 -16.69 -11.70 6.20
N SER A 58 -16.47 -11.43 7.49
CA SER A 58 -15.60 -10.34 7.93
C SER A 58 -14.19 -10.44 7.35
N TRP A 59 -13.60 -11.64 7.34
CA TRP A 59 -12.27 -11.86 6.79
C TRP A 59 -12.24 -11.73 5.26
N PHE A 60 -13.29 -12.13 4.56
CA PHE A 60 -13.38 -11.95 3.11
C PHE A 60 -13.35 -10.47 2.72
N PHE A 61 -14.18 -9.64 3.36
CA PHE A 61 -14.19 -8.19 3.09
C PHE A 61 -12.88 -7.52 3.49
N ASN A 62 -12.34 -7.83 4.68
CA ASN A 62 -11.05 -7.31 5.10
C ASN A 62 -9.92 -7.72 4.13
N ALA A 63 -9.91 -8.96 3.65
CA ALA A 63 -8.93 -9.40 2.67
C ALA A 63 -9.10 -8.64 1.35
N ALA A 64 -10.32 -8.49 0.85
CA ALA A 64 -10.60 -7.74 -0.37
C ALA A 64 -10.11 -6.28 -0.30
N ASP A 65 -10.23 -5.62 0.85
CA ASP A 65 -9.77 -4.25 1.05
C ASP A 65 -8.24 -4.14 1.19
N ASN A 66 -7.58 -5.15 1.77
CA ASN A 66 -6.13 -5.14 2.01
C ASN A 66 -5.30 -5.68 0.82
N ILE A 67 -5.86 -6.54 -0.03
CA ILE A 67 -5.17 -7.09 -1.21
C ILE A 67 -4.65 -5.98 -2.14
N PRO A 68 -5.42 -4.93 -2.49
CA PRO A 68 -4.91 -3.84 -3.32
C PRO A 68 -3.70 -3.12 -2.72
N MET A 69 -3.59 -3.08 -1.39
CA MET A 69 -2.45 -2.46 -0.71
C MET A 69 -1.18 -3.33 -0.79
N LEU A 70 -1.32 -4.64 -0.98
CA LEU A 70 -0.22 -5.59 -1.21
C LEU A 70 0.20 -5.66 -2.68
N VAL A 71 -0.76 -5.49 -3.60
CA VAL A 71 -0.52 -5.53 -5.05
C VAL A 71 0.10 -4.22 -5.58
N GLY A 72 0.20 -3.19 -4.74
CA GLY A 72 0.75 -1.89 -5.14
C GLY A 72 -0.35 -0.99 -5.68
N LYS A 73 -1.15 -0.41 -4.78
CA LYS A 73 -2.17 0.57 -5.18
C LYS A 73 -1.48 1.81 -5.73
N ARG A 74 -1.84 2.22 -6.95
CA ARG A 74 -1.37 3.49 -7.52
C ARG A 74 -1.68 4.64 -6.56
N SER A 75 -0.67 5.46 -6.30
CA SER A 75 -0.78 6.65 -5.44
C SER A 75 -1.75 7.65 -6.03
N ASP A 76 -2.26 8.52 -5.16
CA ASP A 76 -3.15 9.60 -5.53
C ASP A 76 -2.54 10.49 -6.65
N GLN A 77 -3.40 11.02 -7.52
CA GLN A 77 -3.00 11.85 -8.66
C GLN A 77 -2.23 13.10 -8.21
N GLU A 78 -2.50 13.60 -7.00
CA GLU A 78 -1.77 14.72 -6.41
C GLU A 78 -0.28 14.38 -6.18
N ASN A 79 0.01 13.22 -5.59
CA ASN A 79 1.38 12.77 -5.35
C ASN A 79 2.12 12.51 -6.67
N LEU A 80 1.45 11.91 -7.64
CA LEU A 80 2.02 11.71 -8.97
C LEU A 80 2.40 13.04 -9.64
N SER A 81 1.48 14.01 -9.62
CA SER A 81 1.70 15.35 -10.19
C SER A 81 2.86 16.07 -9.49
N ARG A 82 2.98 15.92 -8.17
CA ARG A 82 4.08 16.48 -7.38
C ARG A 82 5.43 15.88 -7.78
N ILE A 83 5.52 14.57 -7.98
CA ILE A 83 6.74 13.90 -8.46
C ILE A 83 7.10 14.37 -9.87
N ILE A 84 6.13 14.41 -10.78
CA ILE A 84 6.34 14.89 -12.15
C ILE A 84 6.92 16.31 -12.14
N ARG A 85 6.33 17.23 -11.36
CA ARG A 85 6.83 18.60 -11.25
C ARG A 85 8.27 18.65 -10.75
N ILE A 86 8.60 17.87 -9.71
CA ILE A 86 9.97 17.79 -9.18
C ILE A 86 10.95 17.32 -10.25
N CYS A 87 10.57 16.34 -11.08
CA CYS A 87 11.43 15.80 -12.13
C CYS A 87 11.64 16.81 -13.27
N VAL A 88 10.57 17.49 -13.72
CA VAL A 88 10.64 18.50 -14.78
C VAL A 88 11.44 19.74 -14.35
N GLU A 89 11.31 20.16 -13.10
CA GLU A 89 12.04 21.33 -12.55
C GLU A 89 13.47 20.99 -12.08
N HIS A 90 13.91 19.73 -12.18
CA HIS A 90 15.19 19.31 -11.59
C HIS A 90 16.39 19.79 -12.39
N ASP A 91 16.36 19.65 -13.71
CA ASP A 91 17.48 19.96 -14.60
C ASP A 91 17.00 20.22 -16.04
N GLU A 92 17.63 21.17 -16.74
CA GLU A 92 17.29 21.56 -18.12
C GLU A 92 17.66 20.48 -19.16
N HIS A 93 18.60 19.58 -18.83
CA HIS A 93 19.03 18.49 -19.70
C HIS A 93 17.99 17.35 -19.81
N ILE A 94 16.94 17.38 -18.99
CA ILE A 94 15.86 16.39 -19.03
C ILE A 94 14.93 16.75 -20.19
N LYS A 95 14.98 15.96 -21.26
CA LYS A 95 14.14 16.15 -22.45
C LYS A 95 12.70 15.72 -22.23
N CYS A 96 12.52 14.56 -21.60
CA CYS A 96 11.23 13.90 -21.47
C CYS A 96 11.20 13.00 -20.23
N LEU A 97 10.00 12.74 -19.72
CA LEU A 97 9.72 11.69 -18.74
C LEU A 97 9.03 10.54 -19.49
N ASP A 98 9.72 9.42 -19.63
CA ASP A 98 9.21 8.26 -20.37
C ASP A 98 8.18 7.49 -19.53
N HIS A 99 8.52 7.26 -18.26
CA HIS A 99 7.67 6.52 -17.34
C HIS A 99 7.73 7.12 -15.93
N VAL A 100 6.57 7.30 -15.30
CA VAL A 100 6.46 7.73 -13.90
C VAL A 100 5.40 6.90 -13.20
N MET A 101 5.85 6.10 -12.23
CA MET A 101 4.98 5.26 -11.43
C MET A 101 5.20 5.55 -9.95
N VAL A 102 4.09 5.76 -9.24
CA VAL A 102 4.09 5.91 -7.80
C VAL A 102 3.06 4.94 -7.25
N TYR A 103 3.50 3.95 -6.49
CA TYR A 103 2.64 2.91 -5.92
C TYR A 103 2.92 2.75 -4.44
N HIS A 104 1.88 2.48 -3.66
CA HIS A 104 1.99 2.29 -2.21
C HIS A 104 2.16 0.82 -1.89
N THR A 105 3.18 0.52 -1.08
CA THR A 105 3.38 -0.78 -0.45
C THR A 105 3.22 -0.57 1.05
N GLY A 106 2.00 -0.75 1.57
CA GLY A 106 1.70 -0.41 2.96
C GLY A 106 1.44 1.09 3.16
N SER A 107 2.17 1.73 4.08
CA SER A 107 1.95 3.15 4.46
C SER A 107 2.79 4.16 3.68
N LEU A 108 3.82 3.69 2.98
CA LEU A 108 4.72 4.54 2.21
C LEU A 108 4.69 4.14 0.73
N ALA A 109 5.06 5.09 -0.13
CA ALA A 109 5.11 4.91 -1.57
C ALA A 109 6.52 4.54 -2.05
N THR A 110 6.58 3.64 -3.02
CA THR A 110 7.74 3.49 -3.89
C THR A 110 7.51 4.31 -5.16
N VAL A 111 8.56 5.02 -5.58
CA VAL A 111 8.54 5.90 -6.76
C VAL A 111 9.53 5.35 -7.79
N GLU A 112 9.07 5.14 -9.01
CA GLU A 112 9.89 4.74 -10.15
C GLU A 112 9.74 5.81 -11.25
N VAL A 113 10.88 6.38 -11.69
CA VAL A 113 10.92 7.47 -12.68
C VAL A 113 11.95 7.15 -13.73
N HIS A 114 11.56 7.22 -15.00
CA HIS A 114 12.45 7.06 -16.13
C HIS A 114 12.54 8.41 -16.84
N ILE A 115 13.74 8.98 -16.84
CA ILE A 115 14.03 10.28 -17.43
C ILE A 115 14.84 10.08 -18.71
N VAL A 116 14.56 10.89 -19.73
CA VAL A 116 15.33 10.91 -20.98
C VAL A 116 16.27 12.11 -20.96
N LEU A 117 17.57 11.85 -21.09
CA LEU A 117 18.64 12.85 -21.11
C LEU A 117 19.25 13.00 -22.52
N ASP A 118 20.01 14.06 -22.77
CA ASP A 118 20.77 14.19 -24.02
C ASP A 118 21.80 13.06 -24.22
N ASP A 119 21.80 12.46 -25.43
CA ASP A 119 22.75 11.42 -25.86
C ASP A 119 24.21 11.87 -25.77
N ASP A 120 24.47 13.17 -25.92
CA ASP A 120 25.82 13.75 -25.91
C ASP A 120 26.33 14.06 -24.48
N LEU A 121 25.52 13.85 -23.45
CA LEU A 121 25.94 14.08 -22.05
C LEU A 121 26.99 13.04 -21.62
N PRO A 122 28.11 13.48 -21.02
CA PRO A 122 29.02 12.57 -20.37
C PRO A 122 28.32 11.77 -19.27
N LEU A 123 28.58 10.46 -19.22
CA LEU A 123 28.01 9.54 -18.22
C LEU A 123 28.13 10.06 -16.78
N LYS A 124 29.21 10.77 -16.46
CA LYS A 124 29.41 11.40 -15.15
C LYS A 124 28.31 12.41 -14.82
N ILE A 125 27.97 13.28 -15.78
CA ILE A 125 26.94 14.31 -15.59
C ILE A 125 25.57 13.64 -15.49
N THR A 126 25.29 12.68 -16.38
CA THR A 126 24.07 11.87 -16.34
C THR A 126 23.88 11.21 -14.98
N HIS A 127 24.93 10.55 -14.45
CA HIS A 127 24.90 9.94 -13.13
C HIS A 127 24.62 10.95 -12.02
N ASP A 128 25.30 12.11 -12.04
CA ASP A 128 25.12 13.14 -11.01
C ASP A 128 23.68 13.73 -11.02
N ILE A 129 23.07 13.89 -12.20
CA ILE A 129 21.67 14.31 -12.35
C ILE A 129 20.72 13.24 -11.79
N ILE A 130 20.90 11.97 -12.15
CA ILE A 130 20.07 10.84 -11.69
C ILE A 130 20.19 10.66 -10.18
N GLU A 131 21.41 10.69 -9.63
CA GLU A 131 21.67 10.50 -8.21
C GLU A 131 21.07 11.66 -7.38
N SER A 132 21.24 12.90 -7.85
CA SER A 132 20.67 14.07 -7.19
C SER A 132 19.13 14.08 -7.24
N LEU A 133 18.52 13.64 -8.34
CA LEU A 133 17.06 13.49 -8.45
C LEU A 133 16.55 12.39 -7.51
N THR A 134 17.23 11.25 -7.48
CA THR A 134 16.91 10.12 -6.57
C THR A 134 16.92 10.57 -5.11
N LYS A 135 17.96 11.32 -4.70
CA LYS A 135 18.06 11.89 -3.35
C LYS A 135 16.93 12.88 -3.07
N LYS A 136 16.61 13.77 -4.02
CA LYS A 136 15.54 14.77 -3.86
C LYS A 136 14.17 14.11 -3.64
N ILE A 137 13.87 13.05 -4.39
CA ILE A 137 12.60 12.30 -4.26
C ILE A 137 12.57 11.50 -2.95
N SER A 138 13.69 10.87 -2.58
CA SER A 138 13.79 10.02 -1.36
C SER A 138 13.61 10.79 -0.05
N VAL A 139 13.75 12.12 -0.06
CA VAL A 139 13.54 12.98 1.11
C VAL A 139 12.06 13.28 1.37
N LEU A 140 11.16 12.99 0.41
CA LEU A 140 9.74 13.25 0.57
C LEU A 140 9.14 12.34 1.66
N PRO A 141 8.29 12.87 2.56
CA PRO A 141 7.84 12.15 3.76
C PRO A 141 6.94 10.94 3.46
N PHE A 142 6.37 10.86 2.26
CA PHE A 142 5.52 9.75 1.82
C PHE A 142 6.27 8.71 0.97
N VAL A 143 7.57 8.93 0.70
CA VAL A 143 8.39 8.05 -0.14
C VAL A 143 9.27 7.17 0.75
N GLU A 144 9.17 5.86 0.60
CA GLU A 144 10.08 4.90 1.23
C GLU A 144 11.36 4.72 0.40
N ARG A 145 11.19 4.62 -0.91
CA ARG A 145 12.28 4.39 -1.86
C ARG A 145 11.96 5.02 -3.21
N ALA A 146 12.98 5.58 -3.84
CA ALA A 146 12.92 6.11 -5.20
C ALA A 146 13.92 5.39 -6.10
N PHE A 147 13.49 5.04 -7.31
CA PHE A 147 14.33 4.52 -8.38
C PHE A 147 14.24 5.48 -9.56
N VAL A 148 15.38 5.98 -10.01
CA VAL A 148 15.47 6.83 -11.19
C VAL A 148 16.34 6.12 -12.23
N HIS A 149 15.75 5.84 -13.38
CA HIS A 149 16.43 5.33 -14.55
C HIS A 149 16.68 6.47 -15.54
N GLY A 150 17.85 6.47 -16.18
CA GLY A 150 18.19 7.44 -17.22
C GLY A 150 18.30 6.77 -18.57
N ASP A 151 17.40 7.10 -19.48
CA ASP A 151 17.39 6.67 -20.86
C ASP A 151 17.90 7.78 -21.79
N TYR A 152 18.26 7.39 -23.02
CA TYR A 152 18.66 8.30 -24.10
C TYR A 152 17.60 8.34 -25.22
N ARG A 153 16.58 7.48 -25.15
CA ARG A 153 15.45 7.44 -26.08
C ARG A 153 14.14 7.40 -25.30
N CYS A 154 13.10 7.95 -25.93
CA CYS A 154 11.73 7.88 -25.44
C CYS A 154 10.98 6.86 -26.31
N ASP A 155 11.28 5.58 -26.11
CA ASP A 155 10.69 4.46 -26.85
C ASP A 155 9.66 3.68 -26.02
N GLY A 156 9.52 3.95 -24.72
CA GLY A 156 8.53 3.29 -23.88
C GLY A 156 8.78 1.79 -23.69
N ASP A 157 10.03 1.34 -23.84
CA ASP A 157 10.43 -0.08 -23.83
C ASP A 157 10.05 -0.83 -22.53
N TRP A 158 9.74 -0.08 -21.47
CA TRP A 158 9.33 -0.59 -20.16
C TRP A 158 7.85 -1.03 -20.08
N ALA A 159 7.05 -0.78 -21.11
CA ALA A 159 5.64 -1.20 -21.20
C ALA A 159 5.43 -2.55 -21.93
N ALA A 160 6.51 -3.23 -22.34
CA ALA A 160 6.48 -4.50 -23.06
C ALA A 160 6.48 -5.76 -22.16
#